data_AF-A0A7K4I8B3-F1
#
_entry.id   AF-A0A7K4I8B3-F1
#
_cell.length_a   1.000
_cell.length_b   1.000
_cell.length_c   1.000
_cell.angle_alpha   90.00
_cell.angle_beta   90.00
_cell.angle_gamma   90.00
#
_symmetry.space_group_name_H-M   'P 1'
#
loop_
_entity.id
_entity.type
_entity.pdbx_description
1 polymer ?
#
loop_
_entity_poly.entity_id
_entity_poly.type
_entity_poly.pdbx_seq_one_letter_code
_entity_poly.pdbx_strand_id
1 'polypeptide(L)' 'MEEKVKAKEKFCGNCGSHITYDYPSKIFCSIRFCKNKNPIVETLWRCDEWNPSSQECYCVEEALKNKSNK' A
#
# COMPACT_ATOMS: atom_id res chain seq x y z
N MET A 1 -24.76 16.52 -4.28
CA MET A 1 -24.77 15.05 -4.38
C MET A 1 -23.50 14.58 -3.70
N GLU A 2 -23.58 14.27 -2.41
CA GLU A 2 -22.43 13.80 -1.65
C GLU A 2 -22.25 12.31 -1.99
N GLU A 3 -21.47 12.03 -3.04
CA GLU A 3 -20.91 10.71 -3.23
C GLU A 3 -20.12 10.38 -1.96
N LYS A 4 -20.70 9.53 -1.12
CA LYS A 4 -19.98 8.86 -0.05
C LYS A 4 -18.94 7.98 -0.73
N VAL A 5 -17.80 8.56 -1.09
CA VAL A 5 -16.61 7.85 -1.52
C VAL A 5 -16.32 6.89 -0.37
N LYS A 6 -16.67 5.61 -0.54
CA LYS A 6 -16.30 4.56 0.40
C LYS A 6 -14.81 4.73 0.61
N ALA A 7 -14.41 5.09 1.83
CA ALA A 7 -13.02 5.29 2.15
C ALA A 7 -12.29 3.99 1.80
N LYS A 8 -11.48 3.99 0.73
CA LYS A 8 -10.68 2.83 0.36
C LYS A 8 -9.85 2.46 1.59
N GLU A 9 -9.79 1.18 1.92
CA GLU A 9 -8.97 0.70 3.04
C GLU A 9 -7.53 1.18 2.84
N LYS A 10 -6.91 1.64 3.93
CA LYS A 10 -5.58 2.26 3.87
C LYS A 10 -4.51 1.18 4.00
N PHE A 11 -3.76 0.95 2.93
CA PHE A 11 -2.68 -0.02 2.88
C PHE A 11 -1.40 0.63 2.36
N CYS A 12 -0.25 0.11 2.76
CA CYS A 12 1.03 0.53 2.23
C CYS A 12 1.08 0.32 0.71
N GLY A 13 0.38 -0.68 0.17
CA GLY A 13 0.21 -0.88 -1.27
C GLY A 13 -0.60 0.19 -2.01
N ASN A 14 -1.31 1.10 -1.31
CA ASN A 14 -2.00 2.24 -1.93
C ASN A 14 -1.56 3.60 -1.34
N CYS A 15 -0.39 3.63 -0.72
CA CYS A 15 0.19 4.83 -0.13
C CYS A 15 0.96 5.63 -1.19
N GLY A 16 0.95 6.97 -1.16
CA GLY A 16 1.74 7.79 -2.09
C GLY A 16 3.27 7.61 -1.96
N SER A 17 3.74 6.94 -0.91
CA SER A 17 5.16 6.64 -0.67
C SER A 17 5.55 5.18 -0.95
N HIS A 18 4.68 4.41 -1.61
CA HIS A 18 4.95 3.03 -1.94
C HIS A 18 5.71 2.90 -3.26
N ILE A 19 6.64 1.96 -3.31
CA ILE A 19 7.37 1.55 -4.50
C ILE A 19 7.28 0.03 -4.57
N THR A 20 7.03 -0.54 -5.75
CA THR A 20 6.97 -2.00 -5.91
C THR A 20 8.30 -2.65 -5.55
N TYR A 21 8.26 -3.72 -4.77
CA TYR A 21 9.47 -4.48 -4.38
C TYR A 21 9.38 -5.95 -4.78
N ASP A 22 8.41 -6.70 -4.24
CA ASP A 22 8.16 -8.09 -4.57
C ASP A 22 6.66 -8.25 -4.86
N TYR A 23 6.30 -8.02 -6.12
CA TYR A 23 4.89 -7.92 -6.51
C TYR A 23 4.18 -9.28 -6.49
N PRO A 24 2.94 -9.38 -5.96
CA PRO A 24 2.15 -8.33 -5.30
C PRO A 24 2.30 -8.31 -3.78
N SER A 25 3.20 -9.11 -3.20
CA SER A 25 3.25 -9.42 -1.76
C SER A 25 3.89 -8.33 -0.89
N LYS A 26 4.95 -7.68 -1.37
CA LYS A 26 5.72 -6.67 -0.61
C LYS A 26 5.99 -5.42 -1.41
N ILE A 27 6.05 -4.31 -0.69
CA ILE A 27 6.43 -2.99 -1.21
C ILE A 27 7.64 -2.46 -0.46
N PHE A 28 8.34 -1.52 -1.08
CA PHE A 28 9.32 -0.65 -0.46
C PHE A 28 8.65 0.66 -0.04
N CYS A 29 8.75 1.02 1.23
CA CYS A 29 8.22 2.25 1.79
C CYS A 29 9.33 3.30 1.93
N SER A 30 9.29 4.34 1.09
CA SER A 30 10.32 5.39 1.07
C SER A 30 10.39 6.18 2.39
N ILE A 31 9.25 6.41 3.06
CA ILE A 31 9.22 7.09 4.36
C ILE A 31 10.00 6.30 5.42
N ARG A 32 9.80 4.98 5.50
CA ARG A 32 10.51 4.13 6.47
C ARG A 32 12.00 4.12 6.20
N PHE A 33 12.39 4.09 4.92
CA PHE A 33 13.79 4.22 4.51
C PHE A 33 14.40 5.54 4.99
N CYS A 34 13.74 6.68 4.74
CA CYS A 34 14.20 8.00 5.18
C CYS A 34 14.33 8.10 6.72
N LYS A 35 13.60 7.28 7.48
CA LYS A 35 13.65 7.20 8.94
C LYS A 35 14.57 6.10 9.48
N ASN A 36 15.39 5.50 8.63
CA ASN A 36 16.29 4.41 8.99
C ASN A 36 15.55 3.21 9.65
N LYS A 37 14.30 2.97 9.25
CA LYS A 37 13.48 1.80 9.63
C LYS A 37 13.50 0.78 8.49
N ASN A 38 13.20 -0.48 8.78
CA ASN A 38 13.06 -1.51 7.72
C ASN A 38 12.03 -1.06 6.66
N PRO A 39 12.42 -0.79 5.41
CA PRO A 39 11.53 -0.22 4.40
C PRO A 39 10.69 -1.27 3.68
N ILE A 40 11.05 -2.56 3.77
CA ILE A 40 10.32 -3.64 3.11
C ILE A 40 9.16 -4.04 4.01
N VAL A 41 7.93 -3.86 3.52
CA VAL A 41 6.70 -4.15 4.25
C VAL A 41 5.70 -4.89 3.36
N GLU A 42 4.73 -5.57 3.96
CA GLU A 42 3.68 -6.24 3.19
C GLU A 42 2.77 -5.22 2.51
N THR A 43 2.30 -5.56 1.30
CA THR A 43 1.43 -4.69 0.51
C THR A 43 0.12 -4.37 1.24
N LEU A 44 -0.42 -5.33 2.00
CA LEU A 44 -1.66 -5.20 2.77
C LEU A 44 -1.44 -4.75 4.23
N TRP A 45 -0.21 -4.37 4.59
CA TRP A 45 0.07 -3.76 5.90
C TRP A 45 -0.15 -2.24 5.84
N ARG A 46 -0.22 -1.56 6.98
CA ARG A 46 -0.34 -0.10 7.06
C ARG A 46 0.58 0.46 8.13
N CYS A 47 1.27 1.56 7.82
CA CYS A 47 1.98 2.38 8.82
C CYS A 47 1.18 3.62 9.22
N ASP A 48 1.55 4.21 10.36
CA ASP A 48 0.99 5.49 10.83
C ASP A 48 1.27 6.66 9.89
N GLU A 49 2.30 6.54 9.06
CA GLU A 49 2.74 7.57 8.11
C GLU A 49 2.12 7.43 6.72
N TRP A 50 1.05 6.62 6.63
CA TRP A 50 0.30 6.45 5.40
C TRP A 50 -0.22 7.80 4.89
N ASN A 51 0.04 8.07 3.62
CA ASN A 51 -0.49 9.22 2.90
C ASN A 51 -1.21 8.74 1.62
N PRO A 52 -2.30 9.43 1.21
CA PRO A 52 -3.04 9.06 0.02
C PRO A 52 -2.19 9.22 -1.24
N SER A 53 -2.26 8.25 -2.14
CA SER A 53 -1.73 8.37 -3.49
C SER A 53 -2.76 9.01 -4.42
N SER A 54 -2.35 9.97 -5.25
CA SER A 54 -3.15 10.46 -6.38
C SER A 54 -3.11 9.51 -7.58
N GLN A 55 -2.15 8.58 -7.61
CA GLN A 55 -1.99 7.59 -8.65
C GLN A 55 -2.77 6.32 -8.30
N GLU A 56 -3.57 5.84 -9.25
CA GLU A 56 -4.18 4.52 -9.16
C GLU A 56 -3.14 3.43 -9.42
N CYS A 57 -3.22 2.33 -8.67
CA CYS A 57 -2.35 1.17 -8.82
C CYS A 57 -3.08 -0.11 -8.41
N TYR A 58 -2.66 -1.24 -8.97
CA TYR A 58 -3.28 -2.55 -8.73
C TYR A 58 -2.62 -3.36 -7.60
N CYS A 59 -1.64 -2.79 -6.90
CA CYS A 59 -0.86 -3.48 -5.87
C CYS A 59 -1.76 -4.12 -4.79
N VAL A 60 -2.73 -3.36 -4.26
CA VAL A 60 -3.66 -3.85 -3.24
C VAL A 60 -4.60 -4.91 -3.81
N GLU A 61 -5.15 -4.69 -5.00
CA GLU A 61 -6.10 -5.62 -5.64
C GLU A 61 -5.45 -6.98 -5.89
N GLU A 62 -4.25 -7.01 -6.45
CA GLU A 62 -3.52 -8.24 -6.75
C GLU A 62 -3.01 -8.92 -5.46
N ALA A 63 -2.63 -8.15 -4.43
CA ALA A 63 -2.27 -8.71 -3.13
C ALA A 63 -3.46 -9.40 -2.44
N LEU A 64 -4.66 -8.80 -2.53
CA LEU A 64 -5.90 -9.40 -2.02
C LEU A 64 -6.25 -10.69 -2.78
N LYS A 65 -6.15 -10.69 -4.12
CA LYS A 65 -6.36 -11.91 -4.92
C LYS A 65 -5.37 -13.02 -4.52
N ASN A 66 -4.09 -12.68 -4.38
CA ASN A 66 -3.05 -13.64 -3.99
C ASN A 66 -3.28 -14.23 -2.59
N LYS A 67 -3.84 -13.45 -1.66
CA LYS A 67 -4.19 -13.93 -0.31
C LYS A 67 -5.40 -14.85 -0.31
N SER A 68 -6.40 -14.60 -1.16
CA SER A 68 -7.61 -15.44 -1.26
C SER A 68 -7.39 -16.76 -1.98
N ASN A 69 -6.34 -16.86 -2.81
CA ASN A 69 -6.03 -18.04 -3.61
C ASN A 69 -5.05 -19.01 -2.90
N LYS A 70 -4.77 -18.78 -1.61
CA LYS A 70 -3.78 -19.49 -0.80
C LYS A 70 -4.44 -20.05 0.45
#